data_AF-A0A2S5QJS0-F1
#
_entry.id   AF-A0A2S5QJS0-F1
#
_cell.length_a   1.000
_cell.length_b   1.000
_cell.length_c   1.000
_cell.angle_alpha   90.00
_cell.angle_beta   90.00
_cell.angle_gamma   90.00
#
_symmetry.space_group_name_H-M   'P 1'
#
loop_
_entity.id
_entity.type
_entity.pdbx_description
1 polymer ?
#
loop_
_entity_poly.entity_id
_entity_poly.type
_entity_poly.pdbx_seq_one_letter_code
_entity_poly.pdbx_strand_id
1 'polypeptide(L)'
;MKNRYQEKLKKSAKSFHRNNRGERFSNGLIVRHQYDEADLTKLTWWDDVSCILNNYLVDIAWIHPRMAFKDQAEDEAHKMVAHLDSDIDDFLSQSEPNYAKVGKSRKKLVSHTMKGSLLSSDWTAAFDAAYAEMIEASNCQVTPYIKSKWVSGTRLVELCAPIEVRNEQDLMVIANLTIKLLKCETTLEKEFPNYIYTRDDWDLEKD
;
A
#
# COMPACT_ATOMS: atom_id res chain seq x y z
N MET A 1 21.09 25.94 1.62
CA MET A 1 21.68 25.25 0.43
C MET A 1 20.74 24.10 0.03
N LYS A 2 20.38 23.95 -1.26
CA LYS A 2 19.43 22.89 -1.70
C LYS A 2 20.09 21.49 -1.62
N ASN A 3 19.33 20.47 -1.24
CA ASN A 3 19.81 19.08 -1.18
C ASN A 3 20.08 18.55 -2.60
N ARG A 4 21.35 18.29 -2.92
CA ARG A 4 21.79 17.84 -4.26
C ARG A 4 21.16 16.51 -4.68
N TYR A 5 20.98 15.59 -3.73
CA TYR A 5 20.38 14.28 -3.99
C TYR A 5 18.92 14.41 -4.44
N GLN A 6 18.13 15.22 -3.72
CA GLN A 6 16.74 15.47 -4.10
C GLN A 6 16.62 16.17 -5.46
N GLU A 7 17.51 17.12 -5.78
CA GLU A 7 17.52 17.77 -7.10
C GLU A 7 17.87 16.80 -8.24
N LYS A 8 18.77 15.83 -7.99
CA LYS A 8 19.08 14.75 -8.95
C LYS A 8 17.84 13.89 -9.20
N LEU A 9 17.11 13.51 -8.16
CA LEU A 9 15.89 12.71 -8.29
C LEU A 9 14.80 13.43 -9.08
N LYS A 10 14.59 14.73 -8.81
CA LYS A 10 13.64 15.57 -9.59
C LYS A 10 13.96 15.58 -11.08
N LYS A 11 15.25 15.73 -11.43
CA LYS A 11 15.71 15.69 -12.83
C LYS A 11 15.48 14.30 -13.43
N SER A 12 15.78 13.25 -12.66
CA SER A 12 15.52 11.86 -13.07
C SER A 12 14.04 11.64 -13.38
N ALA A 13 13.14 12.09 -12.50
CA ALA A 13 11.70 11.92 -12.67
C ALA A 13 11.15 12.60 -13.93
N LYS A 14 11.60 13.84 -14.20
CA LYS A 14 11.25 14.53 -15.45
C LYS A 14 11.79 13.81 -16.68
N SER A 15 13.03 13.31 -16.62
CA SER A 15 13.63 12.58 -17.75
C SER A 15 12.94 11.24 -17.98
N PHE A 16 12.58 10.54 -16.91
CA PHE A 16 11.87 9.27 -16.97
C PHE A 16 10.53 9.45 -17.69
N HIS A 17 9.69 10.38 -17.22
CA HIS A 17 8.39 10.65 -17.84
C HIS A 17 8.53 11.12 -19.30
N ARG A 18 9.53 11.96 -19.62
CA ARG A 18 9.79 12.39 -20.99
C ARG A 18 10.12 11.23 -21.93
N ASN A 19 10.87 10.24 -21.44
CA ASN A 19 11.36 9.12 -22.22
C ASN A 19 10.39 7.93 -22.25
N ASN A 20 9.49 7.82 -21.26
CA ASN A 20 8.52 6.74 -21.12
C ASN A 20 7.09 7.26 -21.34
N ARG A 21 6.67 7.31 -22.62
CA ARG A 21 5.33 7.77 -23.03
C ARG A 21 4.37 6.63 -23.43
N GLY A 22 4.74 5.39 -23.13
CA GLY A 22 3.94 4.21 -23.49
C GLY A 22 2.72 3.97 -22.61
N GLU A 23 2.63 4.65 -21.47
CA GLU A 23 1.53 4.51 -20.52
C GLU A 23 0.22 5.06 -21.08
N ARG A 24 -0.87 4.33 -20.84
CA ARG A 24 -2.22 4.77 -21.23
C ARG A 24 -2.81 5.60 -20.10
N PHE A 25 -3.14 6.85 -20.42
CA PHE A 25 -3.84 7.73 -19.49
C PHE A 25 -5.35 7.64 -19.73
N SER A 26 -6.12 7.28 -18.71
CA SER A 26 -7.58 7.47 -18.66
C SER A 26 -7.85 8.80 -17.96
N ASN A 27 -8.39 9.79 -18.67
CA ASN A 27 -8.68 11.13 -18.12
C ASN A 27 -7.51 11.82 -17.38
N GLY A 28 -6.27 11.55 -17.80
CA GLY A 28 -5.06 12.12 -17.18
C GLY A 28 -4.50 11.32 -16.00
N LEU A 29 -5.07 10.14 -15.70
CA LEU A 29 -4.60 9.18 -14.72
C LEU A 29 -4.07 7.90 -15.36
N ILE A 30 -3.11 7.26 -14.71
CA ILE A 30 -2.78 5.86 -14.93
C ILE A 30 -3.45 5.09 -13.80
N VAL A 31 -4.49 4.34 -14.14
CA VAL A 31 -5.22 3.45 -13.24
C VAL A 31 -4.77 2.03 -13.54
N ARG A 32 -4.34 1.30 -12.51
CA ARG A 32 -3.85 -0.08 -12.64
C ARG A 32 -4.88 -1.12 -12.17
N HIS A 33 -5.77 -0.74 -11.27
CA HIS A 33 -6.87 -1.58 -10.81
C HIS A 33 -8.03 -1.63 -11.80
N GLN A 34 -8.75 -2.75 -11.79
CA GLN A 34 -9.97 -2.95 -12.57
C GLN A 34 -11.18 -2.83 -11.62
N TYR A 35 -12.18 -2.05 -12.03
CA TYR A 35 -13.41 -1.82 -11.24
C TYR A 35 -14.66 -2.44 -11.87
N ASP A 36 -14.51 -3.29 -12.89
CA ASP A 36 -15.64 -3.83 -13.68
C ASP A 36 -16.65 -4.61 -12.82
N GLU A 37 -16.20 -5.20 -11.70
CA GLU A 37 -17.02 -5.96 -10.74
C GLU A 37 -17.04 -5.31 -9.35
N ALA A 38 -16.69 -4.03 -9.24
CA ALA A 38 -16.60 -3.34 -7.95
C ALA A 38 -18.00 -3.14 -7.34
N ASP A 39 -18.17 -3.62 -6.11
CA ASP A 39 -19.36 -3.35 -5.31
C ASP A 39 -19.27 -1.92 -4.73
N LEU A 40 -20.10 -1.04 -5.27
CA LEU A 40 -20.15 0.38 -4.87
C LEU A 40 -20.68 0.60 -3.44
N THR A 41 -21.16 -0.45 -2.76
CA THR A 41 -21.59 -0.37 -1.36
C THR A 41 -20.48 -0.71 -0.38
N LYS A 42 -19.41 -1.37 -0.84
CA LYS A 42 -18.33 -1.80 0.05
C LYS A 42 -17.43 -0.65 0.47
N LEU A 43 -16.90 -0.81 1.67
CA LEU A 43 -15.83 0.01 2.20
C LEU A 43 -14.49 -0.39 1.56
N THR A 44 -13.65 0.61 1.34
CA THR A 44 -12.41 0.51 0.58
C THR A 44 -11.24 0.83 1.49
N TRP A 45 -10.13 0.13 1.29
CA TRP A 45 -9.03 0.13 2.27
C TRP A 45 -7.83 0.91 1.76
N TRP A 46 -7.45 0.66 0.53
CA TRP A 46 -6.31 1.28 -0.14
C TRP A 46 -6.51 1.22 -1.64
N ASP A 47 -5.82 2.10 -2.35
CA ASP A 47 -5.75 2.10 -3.80
C ASP A 47 -4.49 2.86 -4.26
N ASP A 48 -4.11 2.69 -5.53
CA ASP A 48 -3.02 3.43 -6.13
C ASP A 48 -3.39 4.03 -7.49
N VAL A 49 -2.89 5.24 -7.72
CA VAL A 49 -3.08 5.95 -8.98
C VAL A 49 -1.87 6.80 -9.29
N SER A 50 -1.49 6.87 -10.56
CA SER A 50 -0.46 7.81 -11.00
C SER A 50 -1.07 8.95 -11.82
N CYS A 51 -0.59 10.18 -11.61
CA CYS A 51 -0.99 11.34 -12.40
C CYS A 51 0.25 12.17 -12.80
N ILE A 52 0.07 13.16 -13.68
CA ILE A 52 1.15 14.06 -14.07
C ILE A 52 1.03 15.38 -13.30
N LEU A 53 2.13 15.83 -12.69
CA LEU A 53 2.27 17.16 -12.12
C LEU A 53 3.60 17.77 -12.55
N ASN A 54 3.57 18.96 -13.17
CA ASN A 54 4.78 19.69 -13.58
C ASN A 54 5.78 18.87 -14.43
N ASN A 55 5.25 18.09 -15.39
CA ASN A 55 5.99 17.22 -16.33
C ASN A 55 6.78 16.08 -15.66
N TYR A 56 6.33 15.60 -14.52
CA TYR A 56 6.78 14.34 -13.94
C TYR A 56 5.58 13.55 -13.42
N LEU A 57 5.76 12.23 -13.31
CA LEU A 57 4.77 11.34 -12.71
C LEU A 57 4.76 11.49 -11.19
N VAL A 58 3.55 11.54 -10.63
CA VAL A 58 3.26 11.45 -9.21
C VAL A 58 2.53 10.13 -9.01
N ASP A 59 3.13 9.22 -8.26
CA ASP A 59 2.49 7.98 -7.84
C ASP A 59 1.86 8.23 -6.48
N ILE A 60 0.58 7.92 -6.36
CA ILE A 60 -0.23 8.18 -5.19
C ILE A 60 -0.63 6.82 -4.64
N ALA A 61 -0.10 6.47 -3.47
CA ALA A 61 -0.59 5.38 -2.66
C ALA A 61 -1.57 5.97 -1.65
N TRP A 62 -2.86 5.74 -1.88
CA TRP A 62 -3.92 6.19 -0.98
C TRP A 62 -4.32 5.05 -0.05
N ILE A 63 -4.56 5.40 1.21
CA ILE A 63 -5.15 4.52 2.20
C ILE A 63 -6.29 5.23 2.93
N HIS A 64 -7.31 4.47 3.31
CA HIS A 64 -8.33 4.93 4.23
C HIS A 64 -7.76 4.95 5.67
N PRO A 65 -8.20 5.87 6.55
CA PRO A 65 -7.82 5.84 7.96
C PRO A 65 -8.06 4.49 8.67
N ARG A 66 -9.09 3.75 8.23
CA ARG A 66 -9.36 2.36 8.66
C ARG A 66 -8.18 1.42 8.42
N MET A 67 -7.57 1.49 7.23
CA MET A 67 -6.40 0.69 6.91
C MET A 67 -5.21 1.09 7.80
N ALA A 68 -4.97 2.39 7.97
CA ALA A 68 -3.92 2.87 8.88
C ALA A 68 -4.16 2.49 10.36
N PHE A 69 -5.41 2.34 10.80
CA PHE A 69 -5.74 1.86 12.14
C PHE A 69 -5.45 0.35 12.25
N LYS A 70 -5.90 -0.42 11.26
CA LYS A 70 -5.64 -1.86 11.15
C LYS A 70 -4.14 -2.14 11.12
N ASP A 71 -3.39 -1.49 10.24
CA ASP A 71 -1.94 -1.67 10.08
C ASP A 71 -1.19 -1.42 11.39
N GLN A 72 -1.61 -0.41 12.17
CA GLN A 72 -1.01 -0.16 13.48
C GLN A 72 -1.29 -1.28 14.48
N ALA A 73 -2.52 -1.81 14.50
CA ALA A 73 -2.86 -2.94 15.36
C ALA A 73 -2.13 -4.22 14.93
N GLU A 74 -2.02 -4.48 13.62
CA GLU A 74 -1.25 -5.60 13.07
C GLU A 74 0.24 -5.47 13.40
N ASP A 75 0.84 -4.29 13.24
CA ASP A 75 2.25 -4.04 13.57
C ASP A 75 2.56 -4.31 15.06
N GLU A 76 1.67 -3.92 15.98
CA GLU A 76 1.84 -4.22 17.40
C GLU A 76 1.62 -5.70 17.71
N ALA A 77 0.60 -6.33 17.12
CA ALA A 77 0.36 -7.76 17.27
C ALA A 77 1.54 -8.60 16.77
N HIS A 78 2.13 -8.24 15.62
CA HIS A 78 3.34 -8.85 15.08
C HIS A 78 4.51 -8.77 16.06
N LYS A 79 4.73 -7.62 16.71
CA LYS A 79 5.80 -7.49 17.71
C LYS A 79 5.60 -8.42 18.91
N MET A 80 4.35 -8.69 19.31
CA MET A 80 4.05 -9.60 20.41
C MET A 80 4.36 -11.06 20.06
N VAL A 81 4.03 -11.47 18.83
CA VAL A 81 4.23 -12.85 18.37
C VAL A 81 5.57 -13.07 17.66
N ALA A 82 6.42 -12.05 17.53
CA ALA A 82 7.73 -12.15 16.87
C ALA A 82 8.63 -13.25 17.44
N HIS A 83 8.44 -13.64 18.70
CA HIS A 83 9.16 -14.76 19.33
C HIS A 83 8.72 -16.15 18.80
N LEU A 84 7.57 -16.23 18.14
CA LEU A 84 7.02 -17.41 17.49
C LEU A 84 7.36 -17.46 16.00
N ASP A 85 7.98 -16.42 15.45
CA ASP A 85 8.49 -16.47 14.08
C ASP A 85 9.52 -17.61 14.02
N SER A 86 9.15 -18.71 13.38
CA SER A 86 10.09 -19.76 13.03
C SER A 86 11.18 -19.15 12.16
N ASP A 87 12.43 -19.59 12.27
CA ASP A 87 13.51 -19.20 11.37
C ASP A 87 13.10 -19.48 9.90
N ILE A 88 12.52 -18.47 9.23
CA ILE A 88 12.04 -18.49 7.84
C ILE A 88 13.22 -18.72 6.86
N ASP A 89 14.45 -18.64 7.36
CA ASP A 89 15.69 -18.85 6.59
C ASP A 89 15.78 -20.25 5.93
N ASP A 90 14.96 -21.22 6.34
CA ASP A 90 15.04 -22.61 5.85
C ASP A 90 13.88 -23.05 4.92
N PHE A 91 13.10 -22.10 4.42
CA PHE A 91 11.91 -22.34 3.60
C PHE A 91 12.20 -23.08 2.29
N LEU A 92 13.36 -22.82 1.68
CA LEU A 92 13.82 -23.52 0.48
C LEU A 92 14.33 -24.93 0.79
N SER A 93 14.86 -25.20 1.99
CA SER A 93 15.39 -26.52 2.34
C SER A 93 14.28 -27.52 2.65
N GLN A 94 13.15 -27.03 3.16
CA GLN A 94 11.96 -27.83 3.48
C GLN A 94 11.05 -28.04 2.26
N SER A 95 11.40 -27.46 1.12
CA SER A 95 10.67 -27.58 -0.14
C SER A 95 11.18 -28.75 -0.99
N GLU A 96 10.29 -29.37 -1.76
CA GLU A 96 10.64 -30.43 -2.70
C GLU A 96 11.08 -29.87 -4.06
N PRO A 97 12.31 -30.15 -4.52
CA PRO A 97 12.77 -29.68 -5.81
C PRO A 97 12.08 -30.42 -6.97
N ASN A 98 11.47 -29.67 -7.89
CA ASN A 98 10.88 -30.19 -9.13
C ASN A 98 11.87 -30.09 -10.28
N TYR A 99 12.19 -31.23 -10.88
CA TYR A 99 13.14 -31.31 -11.99
C TYR A 99 12.46 -31.61 -13.33
N ALA A 100 12.78 -30.83 -14.35
CA ALA A 100 12.45 -31.17 -15.73
C ALA A 100 13.62 -31.88 -16.41
N LYS A 101 13.33 -32.88 -17.24
CA LYS A 101 14.34 -33.57 -18.05
C LYS A 101 14.81 -32.66 -19.18
N VAL A 102 16.12 -32.45 -19.30
CA VAL A 102 16.74 -31.64 -20.35
C VAL A 102 17.68 -32.54 -21.16
N GLY A 103 17.17 -33.04 -22.28
CA GLY A 103 17.88 -33.97 -23.16
C GLY A 103 17.83 -35.42 -22.67
N LYS A 104 18.77 -36.26 -23.15
CA LYS A 104 18.71 -37.72 -22.92
C LYS A 104 18.99 -38.14 -21.47
N SER A 105 19.90 -37.45 -20.78
CA SER A 105 20.39 -37.85 -19.45
C SER A 105 20.26 -36.76 -18.37
N ARG A 106 20.35 -35.48 -18.73
CA ARG A 106 20.38 -34.40 -17.72
C ARG A 106 18.99 -34.00 -17.25
N LYS A 107 18.91 -33.55 -16.00
CA LYS A 107 17.75 -32.89 -15.40
C LYS A 107 18.16 -31.49 -14.95
N LYS A 108 17.23 -30.54 -15.03
CA LYS A 108 17.40 -29.17 -14.51
C LYS A 108 16.31 -28.89 -13.49
N LEU A 109 16.67 -28.26 -12.39
CA LEU A 109 15.74 -27.74 -11.40
C LEU A 109 14.91 -26.62 -12.06
N VAL A 110 13.58 -26.71 -11.99
CA VAL A 110 12.67 -25.74 -12.65
C VAL A 110 11.82 -25.01 -11.62
N SER A 111 11.44 -25.69 -10.53
CA SER A 111 10.69 -25.08 -9.43
C SER A 111 10.91 -25.86 -8.14
N HIS A 112 10.34 -25.34 -7.05
CA HIS A 112 10.22 -26.04 -5.79
C HIS A 112 8.73 -26.15 -5.44
N THR A 113 8.31 -27.28 -4.90
CA THR A 113 6.99 -27.47 -4.28
C THR A 113 7.15 -27.30 -2.78
N MET A 114 6.41 -26.35 -2.23
CA MET A 114 6.36 -26.13 -0.80
C MET A 114 5.60 -27.25 -0.08
N LYS A 115 6.10 -27.67 1.09
CA LYS A 115 5.41 -28.59 1.99
C LYS A 115 5.00 -27.84 3.27
N GLY A 116 3.72 -27.97 3.64
CA GLY A 116 3.17 -27.39 4.88
C GLY A 116 2.50 -26.03 4.69
N SER A 117 1.85 -25.57 5.77
CA SER A 117 1.33 -24.20 5.86
C SER A 117 2.49 -23.22 6.03
N LEU A 118 2.40 -22.08 5.35
CA LEU A 118 3.39 -20.99 5.45
C LEU A 118 3.50 -20.41 6.87
N LEU A 119 2.42 -20.54 7.64
CA LEU A 119 2.32 -20.08 9.02
C LEU A 119 1.91 -21.27 9.89
N SER A 120 2.56 -21.41 11.04
CA SER A 120 2.15 -22.38 12.06
C SER A 120 0.71 -22.05 12.51
N SER A 121 -0.08 -23.09 12.78
CA SER A 121 -1.41 -22.93 13.40
C SER A 121 -1.32 -22.18 14.73
N ASP A 122 -0.23 -22.41 15.47
CA ASP A 122 -0.01 -21.80 16.78
C ASP A 122 0.38 -20.32 16.64
N TRP A 123 1.16 -19.99 15.61
CA TRP A 123 1.47 -18.60 15.27
C TRP A 123 0.20 -17.84 14.88
N THR A 124 -0.63 -18.45 14.04
CA THR A 124 -1.87 -17.82 13.54
C THR A 124 -2.84 -17.56 14.70
N ALA A 125 -3.06 -18.55 15.56
CA ALA A 125 -3.92 -18.39 16.73
C ALA A 125 -3.36 -17.36 17.73
N ALA A 126 -2.04 -17.34 17.94
CA ALA A 126 -1.40 -16.33 18.79
C ALA A 126 -1.51 -14.91 18.20
N PHE A 127 -1.35 -14.77 16.88
CA PHE A 127 -1.49 -13.50 16.19
C PHE A 127 -2.93 -12.99 16.25
N ASP A 128 -3.92 -13.85 15.99
CA ASP A 128 -5.34 -13.48 16.05
C ASP A 128 -5.73 -13.02 17.47
N ALA A 129 -5.24 -13.72 18.51
CA ALA A 129 -5.46 -13.34 19.89
C ALA A 129 -4.79 -12.00 20.24
N ALA A 130 -3.52 -11.82 19.85
CA ALA A 130 -2.79 -10.57 20.08
C ALA A 130 -3.43 -9.39 19.33
N TYR A 131 -3.85 -9.59 18.09
CA TYR A 131 -4.53 -8.59 17.28
C TYR A 131 -5.87 -8.18 17.90
N ALA A 132 -6.69 -9.14 18.34
CA ALA A 132 -7.95 -8.85 19.05
C ALA A 132 -7.70 -8.05 20.34
N GLU A 133 -6.71 -8.44 21.15
CA GLU A 133 -6.33 -7.70 22.35
C GLU A 133 -5.88 -6.27 22.01
N MET A 134 -5.10 -6.09 20.94
CA MET A 134 -4.64 -4.77 20.50
C MET A 134 -5.80 -3.89 20.07
N ILE A 135 -6.76 -4.40 19.30
CA ILE A 135 -7.93 -3.62 18.89
C ILE A 135 -8.76 -3.20 20.13
N GLU A 136 -8.96 -4.09 21.10
CA GLU A 136 -9.71 -3.78 22.33
C GLU A 136 -9.00 -2.76 23.21
N ALA A 137 -7.68 -2.91 23.42
CA ALA A 137 -6.88 -2.06 24.28
C ALA A 137 -6.42 -0.75 23.61
N SER A 138 -6.59 -0.62 22.29
CA SER A 138 -6.05 0.49 21.51
C SER A 138 -6.80 1.80 21.79
N ASN A 139 -6.04 2.81 22.19
CA ASN A 139 -6.43 4.22 22.14
C ASN A 139 -5.91 4.90 20.86
N CYS A 140 -5.67 4.12 19.79
CA CYS A 140 -5.13 4.63 18.54
C CYS A 140 -6.10 5.65 17.93
N GLN A 141 -5.54 6.77 17.51
CA GLN A 141 -6.23 7.83 16.81
C GLN A 141 -5.51 8.06 15.50
N VAL A 142 -6.21 7.85 14.39
CA VAL A 142 -5.65 8.06 13.05
C VAL A 142 -6.20 9.36 12.49
N THR A 143 -5.30 10.31 12.27
CA THR A 143 -5.61 11.56 11.57
C THR A 143 -5.17 11.49 10.11
N PRO A 144 -5.85 12.16 9.18
CA PRO A 144 -5.43 12.21 7.79
C PRO A 144 -4.02 12.78 7.68
N TYR A 145 -3.20 12.22 6.80
CA TYR A 145 -1.84 12.69 6.59
C TYR A 145 -1.42 12.62 5.14
N ILE A 146 -0.41 13.42 4.78
CA ILE A 146 0.26 13.35 3.48
C ILE A 146 1.77 13.30 3.69
N LYS A 147 2.41 12.26 3.16
CA LYS A 147 3.87 12.14 3.09
C LYS A 147 4.28 12.11 1.63
N SER A 148 5.41 12.72 1.30
CA SER A 148 5.92 12.64 -0.07
C SER A 148 7.43 12.49 -0.09
N LYS A 149 7.91 11.65 -1.00
CA LYS A 149 9.34 11.42 -1.22
C LYS A 149 9.62 11.35 -2.71
N TRP A 150 10.81 11.79 -3.09
CA TRP A 150 11.29 11.61 -4.45
C TRP A 150 11.89 10.21 -4.56
N VAL A 151 11.52 9.49 -5.62
CA VAL A 151 12.11 8.20 -5.98
C VAL A 151 12.70 8.28 -7.39
N SER A 152 13.39 7.23 -7.84
CA SER A 152 13.94 7.23 -9.19
C SER A 152 12.83 7.10 -10.22
N GLY A 153 12.43 8.21 -10.84
CA GLY A 153 11.49 8.23 -11.96
C GLY A 153 10.17 8.94 -11.67
N THR A 154 9.75 9.02 -10.40
CA THR A 154 8.47 9.60 -9.99
C THR A 154 8.59 10.33 -8.64
N ARG A 155 7.52 11.02 -8.24
CA ARG A 155 7.32 11.48 -6.86
C ARG A 155 6.30 10.54 -6.22
N LEU A 156 6.70 9.80 -5.20
CA LEU A 156 5.77 8.97 -4.44
C LEU A 156 5.09 9.82 -3.37
N VAL A 157 3.77 9.69 -3.28
CA VAL A 157 2.92 10.33 -2.29
C VAL A 157 2.14 9.24 -1.57
N GLU A 158 2.27 9.24 -0.25
CA GLU A 158 1.45 8.42 0.63
C GLU A 158 0.39 9.34 1.22
N LEU A 159 -0.88 9.07 0.93
CA LEU A 159 -2.02 9.87 1.37
C LEU A 159 -2.96 9.01 2.22
N CYS A 160 -3.18 9.42 3.46
CA CYS A 160 -4.25 8.92 4.29
C CYS A 160 -5.37 9.96 4.33
N ALA A 161 -6.54 9.61 3.80
CA ALA A 161 -7.70 10.51 3.72
C ALA A 161 -9.02 9.72 3.77
N PRO A 162 -10.06 10.23 4.46
CA PRO A 162 -11.35 9.54 4.63
C PRO A 162 -12.27 9.74 3.41
N ILE A 163 -11.83 9.21 2.26
CA ILE A 163 -12.59 9.20 1.02
C ILE A 163 -12.69 7.75 0.56
N GLU A 164 -13.88 7.25 0.27
CA GLU A 164 -14.04 5.91 -0.27
C GLU A 164 -13.70 5.87 -1.77
N VAL A 165 -12.94 4.86 -2.20
CA VAL A 165 -12.48 4.70 -3.59
C VAL A 165 -13.05 3.43 -4.20
N ARG A 166 -14.16 3.57 -4.94
CA ARG A 166 -14.93 2.42 -5.46
C ARG A 166 -14.87 2.29 -6.97
N ASN A 167 -14.38 3.31 -7.64
CA ASN A 167 -14.33 3.42 -9.10
C ASN A 167 -13.26 4.43 -9.53
N GLU A 168 -13.07 4.55 -10.85
CA GLU A 168 -12.13 5.52 -11.43
C GLU A 168 -12.48 6.99 -11.13
N GLN A 169 -13.76 7.33 -10.93
CA GLN A 169 -14.14 8.71 -10.57
C GLN A 169 -13.68 9.06 -9.16
N ASP A 170 -13.74 8.14 -8.21
CA ASP A 170 -13.25 8.36 -6.86
C ASP A 170 -11.71 8.51 -6.85
N LEU A 171 -11.00 7.73 -7.68
CA LEU A 171 -9.56 7.94 -7.90
C LEU A 171 -9.24 9.33 -8.47
N MET A 172 -10.08 9.87 -9.35
CA MET A 172 -9.93 11.25 -9.80
C MET A 172 -10.03 12.24 -8.65
N VAL A 173 -10.91 12.00 -7.67
CA VAL A 173 -11.02 12.86 -6.46
C VAL A 173 -9.72 12.79 -5.66
N ILE A 174 -9.19 11.59 -5.42
CA ILE A 174 -7.90 11.37 -4.72
C ILE A 174 -6.74 12.08 -5.43
N ALA A 175 -6.65 11.92 -6.75
CA ALA A 175 -5.59 12.55 -7.54
C ALA A 175 -5.69 14.08 -7.50
N ASN A 176 -6.90 14.63 -7.64
CA ASN A 176 -7.13 16.07 -7.58
C ASN A 176 -6.84 16.64 -6.19
N LEU A 177 -7.27 15.98 -5.13
CA LEU A 177 -6.95 16.35 -3.75
C LEU A 177 -5.43 16.36 -3.55
N THR A 178 -4.75 15.30 -3.97
CA THR A 178 -3.28 15.21 -3.88
C THR A 178 -2.60 16.36 -4.61
N ILE A 179 -3.03 16.68 -5.83
CA ILE A 179 -2.48 17.82 -6.59
C ILE A 179 -2.66 19.14 -5.82
N LYS A 180 -3.86 19.41 -5.28
CA LYS A 180 -4.13 20.61 -4.49
C LYS A 180 -3.23 20.69 -3.25
N LEU A 181 -3.07 19.58 -2.53
CA LEU A 181 -2.18 19.49 -1.36
C LEU A 181 -0.72 19.73 -1.75
N LEU A 182 -0.23 19.12 -2.83
CA LEU A 182 1.15 19.28 -3.31
C LEU A 182 1.45 20.70 -3.82
N LYS A 183 0.44 21.42 -4.30
CA LYS A 183 0.53 22.83 -4.70
C LYS A 183 0.29 23.80 -3.54
N CYS A 184 0.00 23.29 -2.34
CA CYS A 184 -0.38 24.09 -1.16
C CYS A 184 -1.63 24.96 -1.39
N GLU A 185 -2.55 24.53 -2.25
CA GLU A 185 -3.83 25.22 -2.50
C GLU A 185 -4.87 24.89 -1.40
N THR A 186 -4.69 23.76 -0.71
CA THR A 186 -5.49 23.31 0.42
C THR A 186 -4.63 22.57 1.45
N THR A 187 -5.22 22.23 2.59
CA THR A 187 -4.60 21.41 3.64
C THR A 187 -5.58 20.31 4.06
N LEU A 188 -5.07 19.21 4.62
CA LEU A 188 -5.95 18.14 5.11
C LEU A 188 -6.88 18.62 6.22
N GLU A 189 -6.42 19.52 7.09
CA GLU A 189 -7.27 20.16 8.11
C GLU A 189 -8.41 20.98 7.51
N LYS A 190 -8.22 21.58 6.32
CA LYS A 190 -9.28 22.35 5.65
C LYS A 190 -10.31 21.43 4.98
N GLU A 191 -9.86 20.34 4.40
CA GLU A 191 -10.74 19.37 3.72
C GLU A 191 -11.46 18.45 4.72
N PHE A 192 -10.81 18.11 5.84
CA PHE A 192 -11.29 17.19 6.87
C PHE A 192 -11.06 17.77 8.28
N PRO A 193 -11.77 18.85 8.64
CA PRO A 193 -11.53 19.56 9.89
C PRO A 193 -11.83 18.68 11.11
N ASN A 194 -10.88 18.61 12.05
CA ASN A 194 -10.95 17.79 13.26
C ASN A 194 -11.27 16.30 13.02
N TYR A 195 -11.01 15.76 11.83
CA TYR A 195 -11.26 14.35 11.56
C TYR A 195 -10.27 13.48 12.33
N ILE A 196 -10.81 12.54 13.12
CA ILE A 196 -10.04 11.53 13.85
C ILE A 196 -10.78 10.22 13.69
N TYR A 197 -10.08 9.20 13.18
CA TYR A 197 -10.59 7.84 13.14
C TYR A 197 -10.17 7.12 14.41
N THR A 198 -11.15 6.52 15.09
CA THR A 198 -11.04 5.91 16.41
C THR A 198 -11.51 4.46 16.39
N ARG A 199 -11.37 3.79 17.53
CA ARG A 199 -11.90 2.44 17.72
C ARG A 199 -13.43 2.39 17.57
N ASP A 200 -14.14 3.43 17.97
CA ASP A 200 -15.60 3.46 17.86
C ASP A 200 -16.04 3.45 16.38
N ASP A 201 -15.28 4.13 15.49
CA ASP A 201 -15.50 4.07 14.05
C ASP A 201 -15.19 2.69 13.49
N TRP A 202 -14.10 2.06 13.96
CA TRP A 202 -13.76 0.69 13.60
C TRP A 202 -14.85 -0.32 13.96
N ASP A 203 -15.45 -0.18 15.15
CA ASP A 203 -16.52 -1.06 15.61
C ASP A 203 -17.82 -0.90 14.81
N LEU A 204 -18.05 0.25 14.18
CA LEU A 204 -19.19 0.49 13.27
C LEU A 204 -18.96 -0.07 11.86
N GLU A 205 -17.70 -0.19 11.45
CA GLU A 205 -17.32 -0.55 10.07
C GLU A 205 -16.90 -2.02 9.92
N LYS A 206 -16.79 -2.78 11.01
CA LYS A 206 -16.38 -4.20 11.01
C LYS A 206 -17.51 -5.20 10.72
N ASP A 207 -18.75 -4.73 10.55
CA ASP A 207 -19.94 -5.55 10.25
C ASP A 207 -20.12 -5.85 8.75
#